data_AF-A0AAU1XFA6-F1
#
_entry.id   AF-A0AAU1XFA6-F1
#
_cell.length_a   1.000
_cell.length_b   1.000
_cell.length_c   1.000
_cell.angle_alpha   90.00
_cell.angle_beta   90.00
_cell.angle_gamma   90.00
#
_symmetry.space_group_name_H-M   'P 1'
#
loop_
_entity.id
_entity.type
_entity.pdbx_description
1 polymer ?
#
loop_
_entity_poly.entity_id
_entity_poly.type
_entity_poly.pdbx_seq_one_letter_code
_entity_poly.pdbx_strand_id
1 'polypeptide(L)'
;MIDYDGRSFRNTGYPAGEDAPVGHYHQEGDLLWADFDGGPVRRGSLNGRVESDGNLEFAYTMVLADGEVVAGRCWSTPEFLDDGRIRLNERWERYGAHSDSGESALEEVRT
;
A
#
# COMPACT_ATOMS: atom_id res chain seq x y z
N MET A 1 13.33 10.16 -10.17
CA MET A 1 12.18 9.24 -10.32
C MET A 1 12.30 8.24 -9.19
N ILE A 2 11.24 8.08 -8.40
CA ILE A 2 11.24 7.07 -7.34
C ILE A 2 11.09 5.70 -8.01
N ASP A 3 11.94 4.76 -7.63
CA ASP A 3 11.84 3.37 -8.03
C ASP A 3 11.35 2.57 -6.82
N TYR A 4 10.19 1.94 -6.95
CA TYR A 4 9.51 1.17 -5.91
C TYR A 4 9.85 -0.32 -5.96
N ASP A 5 10.58 -0.80 -6.97
CA ASP A 5 10.91 -2.22 -7.08
C ASP A 5 11.75 -2.70 -5.89
N GLY A 6 11.32 -3.81 -5.29
CA GLY A 6 11.96 -4.41 -4.12
C GLY A 6 11.75 -3.66 -2.81
N ARG A 7 10.99 -2.54 -2.81
CA ARG A 7 10.67 -1.83 -1.56
C ARG A 7 9.51 -2.48 -0.83
N SER A 8 9.51 -2.35 0.48
CA SER A 8 8.46 -2.87 1.34
C SER A 8 7.90 -1.78 2.22
N PHE A 9 6.58 -1.74 2.39
CA PHE A 9 5.89 -0.68 3.13
C PHE A 9 4.94 -1.26 4.17
N ARG A 10 4.93 -0.67 5.37
CA ARG A 10 4.09 -1.07 6.50
C ARG A 10 3.18 0.08 6.92
N ASN A 11 1.92 -0.21 7.18
CA ASN A 11 0.95 0.78 7.65
C ASN A 11 1.31 1.31 9.05
N THR A 12 1.40 2.64 9.20
CA THR A 12 1.81 3.30 10.45
C THR A 12 0.70 3.35 11.50
N GLY A 13 -0.53 3.00 11.15
CA GLY A 13 -1.66 2.88 12.09
C GLY A 13 -1.49 1.73 13.07
N TYR A 14 -0.60 0.78 12.79
CA TYR A 14 -0.28 -0.34 13.67
C TYR A 14 0.94 0.00 14.56
N PRO A 15 0.85 -0.18 15.89
CA PRO A 15 1.96 0.01 16.81
C PRO A 15 3.20 -0.81 16.41
N ALA A 16 4.39 -0.32 16.75
CA ALA A 16 5.63 -1.05 16.50
C ALA A 16 5.61 -2.42 17.21
N GLY A 17 6.01 -3.47 16.50
CA GLY A 17 6.03 -4.84 17.02
C GLY A 17 4.71 -5.61 16.92
N GLU A 18 3.62 -4.96 16.51
CA GLU A 18 2.38 -5.65 16.14
C GLU A 18 2.46 -6.18 14.70
N ASP A 19 1.81 -7.33 14.50
CA ASP A 19 1.65 -7.94 13.17
C ASP A 19 0.75 -7.02 12.33
N ALA A 20 1.36 -6.39 11.33
CA ALA A 20 0.71 -5.44 10.45
C ALA A 20 0.95 -5.87 9.01
N PRO A 21 -0.01 -5.62 8.10
CA PRO A 21 0.18 -5.93 6.70
C PRO A 21 1.43 -5.21 6.16
N VAL A 22 2.32 -5.98 5.53
CA VAL A 22 3.46 -5.44 4.78
C VAL A 22 3.20 -5.65 3.30
N GLY A 23 3.29 -4.58 2.53
CA GLY A 23 3.22 -4.61 1.08
C GLY A 23 4.60 -4.75 0.48
N HIS A 24 4.82 -5.75 -0.37
CA HIS A 24 6.06 -5.95 -1.12
C HIS A 24 5.86 -5.47 -2.55
N TYR A 25 6.51 -4.35 -2.90
CA TYR A 25 6.27 -3.62 -4.14
C TYR A 25 7.23 -4.06 -5.23
N HIS A 26 6.69 -4.06 -6.45
CA HIS A 26 7.41 -4.34 -7.67
C HIS A 26 7.08 -3.28 -8.71
N GLN A 27 8.06 -2.95 -9.54
CA GLN A 27 7.91 -1.95 -10.58
C GLN A 27 8.65 -2.36 -11.86
N GLU A 28 8.01 -2.15 -13.01
CA GLU A 28 8.64 -2.23 -14.33
C GLU A 28 8.20 -1.03 -15.18
N GLY A 29 9.09 -0.05 -15.38
CA GLY A 29 8.72 1.20 -16.03
C GLY A 29 7.70 1.97 -15.20
N ASP A 30 6.52 2.23 -15.76
CA ASP A 30 5.38 2.83 -15.05
C ASP A 30 4.45 1.78 -14.43
N LEU A 31 4.60 0.48 -14.72
CA LEU A 31 3.76 -0.58 -14.16
C LEU A 31 4.13 -0.82 -12.68
N LEU A 32 3.11 -0.89 -11.81
CA LEU A 32 3.26 -1.16 -10.38
C LEU A 32 2.38 -2.34 -9.96
N TRP A 33 2.92 -3.27 -9.18
CA TRP A 33 2.13 -4.27 -8.45
C TRP A 33 2.74 -4.54 -7.08
N ALA A 34 1.92 -5.03 -6.15
CA ALA A 34 2.42 -5.45 -4.84
C ALA A 34 1.53 -6.55 -4.26
N ASP A 35 2.10 -7.34 -3.37
CA ASP A 35 1.40 -8.33 -2.57
C ASP A 35 1.42 -7.92 -1.09
N PHE A 36 0.33 -8.20 -0.38
CA PHE A 36 0.17 -7.90 1.04
C PHE A 36 -0.21 -9.16 1.83
N ASP A 37 0.40 -9.31 3.00
CA ASP A 37 -0.04 -10.25 4.04
C ASP A 37 0.42 -9.76 5.42
N GLY A 38 -0.16 -10.34 6.47
CA GLY A 38 0.12 -10.00 7.88
C GLY A 38 -1.06 -9.30 8.57
N GLY A 39 -1.14 -9.46 9.89
CA GLY A 39 -2.18 -8.88 10.72
C GLY A 39 -3.59 -9.31 10.27
N PRO A 40 -4.53 -8.37 10.01
CA PRO A 40 -5.89 -8.69 9.58
C PRO A 40 -6.02 -9.05 8.09
N VAL A 41 -4.94 -8.99 7.31
CA VAL A 41 -4.96 -9.29 5.87
C VAL A 41 -4.44 -10.70 5.64
N ARG A 42 -5.33 -11.61 5.22
CA ARG A 42 -4.94 -12.98 4.87
C ARG A 42 -4.19 -13.05 3.54
N ARG A 43 -4.63 -12.25 2.57
CA ARG A 43 -4.01 -12.09 1.25
C ARG A 43 -4.53 -10.81 0.62
N GLY A 44 -3.63 -9.93 0.21
CA GLY A 44 -3.95 -8.76 -0.57
C GLY A 44 -3.03 -8.63 -1.78
N SER A 45 -3.47 -7.85 -2.75
CA SER A 45 -2.65 -7.45 -3.89
C SER A 45 -3.12 -6.10 -4.42
N LEU A 46 -2.21 -5.32 -5.00
CA LEU A 46 -2.53 -4.15 -5.82
C LEU A 46 -1.93 -4.27 -7.21
N ASN A 47 -2.55 -3.57 -8.16
CA ASN A 47 -2.03 -3.35 -9.50
C ASN A 47 -2.34 -1.91 -9.93
N GLY A 48 -1.37 -1.24 -10.52
CA GLY A 48 -1.51 0.16 -10.89
C GLY A 48 -0.32 0.70 -11.65
N ARG A 49 -0.07 1.99 -11.48
CA ARG A 49 1.02 2.68 -12.16
C ARG A 49 1.69 3.74 -11.31
N VAL A 50 2.94 4.04 -11.66
CA VAL A 50 3.75 5.14 -11.16
C VAL A 50 3.64 6.32 -12.12
N GLU A 51 3.15 7.45 -11.63
CA GLU A 51 3.06 8.70 -12.38
C GLU A 51 4.44 9.37 -12.52
N SER A 52 4.57 10.33 -13.44
CA SER A 52 5.86 10.97 -13.75
C SER A 52 6.49 11.71 -12.56
N ASP A 53 5.69 12.13 -11.58
CA ASP A 53 6.12 12.81 -10.36
C ASP A 53 6.39 11.83 -9.20
N GLY A 54 6.23 10.52 -9.43
CA GLY A 54 6.43 9.46 -8.44
C GLY A 54 5.17 9.10 -7.65
N ASN A 55 4.05 9.78 -7.87
CA ASN A 55 2.76 9.39 -7.28
C ASN A 55 2.31 8.02 -7.79
N LEU A 56 1.54 7.31 -6.97
CA LEU A 56 0.99 6.01 -7.34
C LEU A 56 -0.52 6.12 -7.49
N GLU A 57 -1.04 5.45 -8.51
CA GLU A 57 -2.46 5.17 -8.64
C GLU A 57 -2.67 3.68 -8.90
N PHE A 58 -3.42 3.01 -8.03
CA PHE A 58 -3.64 1.58 -8.14
C PHE A 58 -5.04 1.14 -7.68
N ALA A 59 -5.47 0.00 -8.19
CA ALA A 59 -6.58 -0.76 -7.63
C ALA A 59 -6.04 -1.85 -6.70
N TYR A 60 -6.78 -2.20 -5.66
CA TYR A 60 -6.41 -3.24 -4.71
C TYR A 60 -7.56 -4.20 -4.43
N THR A 61 -7.20 -5.41 -4.00
CA THR A 61 -8.13 -6.42 -3.46
C THR A 61 -7.52 -7.09 -2.24
N MET A 62 -8.34 -7.42 -1.25
CA MET A 62 -7.91 -8.11 -0.03
C MET A 62 -8.95 -9.13 0.43
N VAL A 63 -8.47 -10.24 0.98
CA VAL A 63 -9.25 -11.15 1.84
C VAL A 63 -8.82 -10.91 3.28
N LEU A 64 -9.75 -10.47 4.12
CA LEU A 64 -9.50 -10.19 5.53
C LEU A 64 -9.58 -11.47 6.38
N ALA A 65 -9.10 -11.40 7.62
CA ALA A 65 -9.06 -12.52 8.56
C ALA A 65 -10.45 -13.06 8.92
N ASP A 66 -11.48 -12.23 8.88
CA ASP A 66 -12.89 -12.61 9.08
C ASP A 66 -13.56 -13.19 7.82
N GLY A 67 -12.85 -13.22 6.69
CA GLY A 67 -13.32 -13.71 5.41
C GLY A 67 -13.98 -12.65 4.52
N GLU A 68 -14.07 -11.39 4.95
CA GLU A 68 -14.55 -10.31 4.09
C GLU A 68 -13.61 -10.11 2.89
N VAL A 69 -14.20 -9.94 1.70
CA VAL A 69 -13.47 -9.61 0.48
C VAL A 69 -13.68 -8.14 0.17
N VAL A 70 -12.57 -7.41 0.11
CA VAL A 70 -12.52 -5.97 -0.07
C VAL A 70 -11.86 -5.64 -1.40
N ALA A 71 -12.35 -4.64 -2.11
CA ALA A 71 -11.71 -4.11 -3.31
C ALA A 71 -11.86 -2.58 -3.36
N GLY A 72 -10.94 -1.91 -4.03
CA GLY A 72 -10.93 -0.44 -4.05
C GLY A 72 -9.89 0.17 -4.97
N ARG A 73 -9.77 1.49 -4.91
CA ARG A 73 -8.74 2.30 -5.58
C ARG A 73 -8.02 3.17 -4.57
N CYS A 74 -6.76 3.47 -4.83
CA CYS A 74 -5.92 4.28 -3.97
C CYS A 74 -5.07 5.23 -4.80
N TRP A 75 -4.87 6.41 -4.26
CA TRP A 75 -3.89 7.40 -4.68
C TRP A 75 -2.88 7.57 -3.56
N SER A 76 -1.60 7.40 -3.88
CA SER A 76 -0.54 7.45 -2.88
C SER A 76 0.53 8.45 -3.27
N THR A 77 0.76 9.42 -2.40
CA THR A 77 1.75 10.49 -2.59
C THR A 77 3.00 10.19 -1.75
N PRO A 78 4.19 10.05 -2.35
CA PRO A 78 5.40 9.78 -1.60
C PRO A 78 5.99 11.05 -0.97
N GLU A 79 6.63 10.86 0.18
CA GLU A 79 7.43 11.84 0.90
C GLU A 79 8.72 11.18 1.37
N PHE A 80 9.87 11.83 1.19
CA PHE A 80 11.12 11.36 1.77
C PHE A 80 11.22 11.80 3.23
N LEU A 81 11.50 10.84 4.12
CA LEU A 81 11.79 11.09 5.52
C LEU A 81 13.27 11.49 5.71
N ASP A 82 13.58 12.12 6.84
CA ASP A 82 14.94 12.58 7.20
C ASP A 82 15.99 11.46 7.19
N ASP A 83 15.56 10.23 7.46
CA ASP A 83 16.43 9.06 7.47
C ASP A 83 16.65 8.45 6.07
N GLY A 84 16.01 8.99 5.03
CA GLY A 84 16.08 8.53 3.65
C GLY A 84 15.04 7.46 3.26
N ARG A 85 14.18 7.04 4.20
CA ARG A 85 13.03 6.18 3.90
C ARG A 85 11.94 6.96 3.16
N ILE A 86 11.04 6.23 2.49
CA ILE A 86 9.84 6.80 1.88
C ILE A 86 8.63 6.59 2.80
N ARG A 87 7.83 7.64 3.02
CA ARG A 87 6.47 7.55 3.51
C ARG A 87 5.51 7.72 2.34
N LEU A 88 4.49 6.86 2.28
CA LEU A 88 3.39 6.93 1.34
C LEU A 88 2.16 7.46 2.07
N ASN A 89 1.68 8.64 1.67
CA ASN A 89 0.43 9.20 2.17
C ASN A 89 -0.70 8.82 1.21
N GLU A 90 -1.62 8.00 1.70
CA GLU A 90 -2.63 7.33 0.89
C GLU A 90 -4.01 7.94 1.09
N ARG A 91 -4.75 8.06 -0.01
CA ARG A 91 -6.19 8.29 -0.05
C ARG A 91 -6.82 7.14 -0.80
N TRP A 92 -7.76 6.45 -0.17
CA TRP A 92 -8.36 5.25 -0.74
C TRP A 92 -9.88 5.30 -0.72
N GLU A 93 -10.46 4.58 -1.65
CA GLU A 93 -11.88 4.28 -1.74
C GLU A 93 -12.06 2.76 -1.74
N ARG A 94 -12.96 2.28 -0.91
CA ARG A 94 -13.45 0.90 -0.88
C ARG A 94 -14.76 0.83 -1.65
N TYR A 95 -14.88 -0.16 -2.51
CA TYR A 95 -16.07 -0.41 -3.33
C TYR A 95 -16.98 -1.46 -2.70
N GLY A 96 -18.22 -1.54 -3.19
CA GLY A 96 -19.18 -2.58 -2.81
C GLY A 96 -20.15 -2.17 -1.70
N ALA A 97 -20.75 -3.17 -1.03
CA ALA A 97 -21.82 -2.96 -0.04
C ALA A 97 -21.35 -2.24 1.23
N HIS A 98 -20.07 -2.37 1.56
CA HIS A 98 -19.40 -1.66 2.65
C HIS A 98 -18.47 -0.60 2.08
N SER A 99 -18.94 0.16 1.09
CA SER A 99 -18.16 1.24 0.50
C SER A 99 -17.77 2.25 1.56
N ASP A 100 -16.51 2.66 1.53
CA ASP A 100 -15.94 3.61 2.47
C ASP A 100 -14.80 4.36 1.79
N SER A 101 -14.31 5.42 2.42
CA SER A 101 -13.12 6.13 1.96
C SER A 101 -12.33 6.61 3.16
N GLY A 102 -11.02 6.68 3.03
CA GLY A 102 -10.19 7.11 4.12
C GLY A 102 -8.80 7.51 3.68
N GLU A 103 -8.00 7.80 4.69
CA GLU A 103 -6.60 8.16 4.55
C GLU A 103 -5.76 7.21 5.41
N SER A 104 -4.58 6.86 4.91
CA SER A 104 -3.59 6.06 5.63
C SER A 104 -2.19 6.60 5.35
N ALA A 105 -1.23 6.16 6.16
CA ALA A 105 0.18 6.33 5.83
C ALA A 105 0.89 5.00 5.93
N LEU A 106 1.75 4.71 4.96
CA LEU A 106 2.68 3.60 5.00
C LEU A 106 4.10 4.14 5.08
N GLU A 107 4.95 3.49 5.86
CA GLU A 107 6.38 3.78 5.87
C GLU A 107 7.17 2.60 5.31
N GLU A 108 8.21 2.94 4.55
CA GLU A 108 9.18 1.96 4.10
C GLU A 108 9.79 1.24 5.31
N VAL A 109 9.90 -0.08 5.20
CA VAL A 109 10.60 -0.93 6.17
C VAL A 109 11.93 -1.35 5.58
N ARG A 110 12.99 -1.19 6.36
CA ARG A 110 14.32 -1.67 5.98
C ARG A 110 14.40 -3.15 6.31
N THR A 111 14.52 -3.97 5.29
CA THR A 111 14.82 -5.41 5.42
C THR A 111 16.32 -5.62 5.60
#